data_AF-A0A832TAJ1-F1
#
_entry.id   AF-A0A832TAJ1-F1
#
_cell.length_a   1.000
_cell.length_b   1.000
_cell.length_c   1.000
_cell.angle_alpha   90.00
_cell.angle_beta   90.00
_cell.angle_gamma   90.00
#
_symmetry.space_group_name_H-M   'P 1'
#
loop_
_entity.id
_entity.type
_entity.pdbx_description
1 polymer ?
#
loop_
_entity_poly.entity_id
_entity_poly.type
_entity_poly.pdbx_seq_one_letter_code
_entity_poly.pdbx_strand_id
1 'polypeptide(L)'
;MRIKLIIVEGKTDESFFKVLLEKLYGFREAKKLTPEFPIGKWGFRIGEHPLVLEKDNIALVIIHAEGKQRIPKVLKSVLDSVKLGLLNVEEVYVVRDVDEGNDVFEWVLSFLREREVRVDNGAIVTEGVKIYPYGMGNLTLNEPFVKEKKELELSLAYLAKLDGILEKYRGSMRALSQDKGDKLTPKDVMHILSIANDYTGDCLSGLYEKYIGIMIHRNRELLIRFLSEVNLLPLLERMVG
;
A
#
# COMPACT_ATOMS: atom_id res chain seq x y z
N MET A 1 -10.55 4.67 21.68
CA MET A 1 -9.60 4.56 20.56
C MET A 1 -10.25 3.75 19.45
N ARG A 2 -10.34 4.33 18.25
CA ARG A 2 -10.83 3.67 17.03
C ARG A 2 -9.67 2.90 16.41
N ILE A 3 -9.83 1.62 16.15
CA ILE A 3 -8.79 0.80 15.53
C ILE A 3 -9.22 0.54 14.09
N LYS A 4 -8.32 0.88 13.16
CA LYS A 4 -8.44 0.49 11.76
C LYS A 4 -7.19 -0.27 11.35
N LEU A 5 -7.35 -1.19 10.40
CA LEU A 5 -6.31 -2.13 10.03
C LEU A 5 -6.03 -2.04 8.54
N ILE A 6 -4.76 -2.01 8.14
CA ILE A 6 -4.33 -2.06 6.75
C ILE A 6 -3.59 -3.38 6.55
N ILE A 7 -4.09 -4.24 5.66
CA ILE A 7 -3.39 -5.45 5.22
C ILE A 7 -2.76 -5.13 3.87
N VAL A 8 -1.44 -5.27 3.78
CA VAL A 8 -0.67 -5.05 2.56
C VAL A 8 0.08 -6.33 2.17
N GLU A 9 0.58 -6.42 0.93
CA GLU A 9 1.29 -7.62 0.48
C GLU A 9 2.67 -7.78 1.13
N GLY A 10 3.51 -6.75 1.06
CA GLY A 10 4.91 -6.82 1.48
C GLY A 10 5.37 -5.65 2.33
N LYS A 11 6.63 -5.75 2.80
CA LYS A 11 7.28 -4.72 3.63
C LYS A 11 7.41 -3.38 2.91
N THR A 12 7.58 -3.41 1.60
CA THR A 12 7.69 -2.23 0.76
C THR A 12 6.40 -1.41 0.76
N ASP A 13 5.25 -2.09 0.66
CA ASP A 13 3.93 -1.44 0.76
C ASP A 13 3.72 -0.84 2.15
N GLU A 14 4.09 -1.58 3.21
CA GLU A 14 4.02 -1.05 4.58
C GLU A 14 4.83 0.24 4.72
N SER A 15 6.06 0.27 4.19
CA SER A 15 6.95 1.43 4.26
C SER A 15 6.35 2.63 3.50
N PHE A 16 5.75 2.38 2.34
CA PHE A 16 5.05 3.39 1.55
C PHE A 16 3.84 3.99 2.28
N PHE A 17 2.98 3.16 2.89
CA PHE A 17 1.87 3.68 3.71
C PHE A 17 2.35 4.39 4.96
N LYS A 18 3.38 3.87 5.63
CA LYS A 18 3.99 4.50 6.81
C LYS A 18 4.40 5.93 6.51
N VAL A 19 5.22 6.15 5.47
CA VAL A 19 5.72 7.49 5.15
C VAL A 19 4.58 8.45 4.79
N LEU A 20 3.56 7.99 4.06
CA LEU A 20 2.39 8.83 3.75
C LEU A 20 1.64 9.23 5.01
N LEU A 21 1.33 8.28 5.89
CA LEU A 21 0.57 8.53 7.12
C LEU A 21 1.33 9.42 8.11
N GLU A 22 2.63 9.20 8.29
CA GLU A 22 3.45 10.01 9.19
C GLU A 22 3.64 11.43 8.64
N LYS A 23 4.01 11.56 7.37
CA LYS A 23 4.47 12.85 6.80
C LYS A 23 3.33 13.70 6.25
N LEU A 24 2.26 13.12 5.69
CA LEU A 24 1.11 13.89 5.21
C LEU A 24 0.07 14.13 6.30
N TYR A 25 -0.15 13.13 7.15
CA TYR A 25 -1.27 13.15 8.10
C TYR A 25 -0.83 13.28 9.56
N GLY A 26 0.48 13.22 9.87
CA GLY A 26 1.00 13.47 11.21
C GLY A 26 0.81 12.32 12.19
N PHE A 27 0.61 11.09 11.69
CA PHE A 27 0.65 9.90 12.53
C PHE A 27 2.05 9.66 13.12
N ARG A 28 2.11 8.94 14.23
CA ARG A 28 3.37 8.59 14.90
C ARG A 28 3.39 7.12 15.27
N GLU A 29 4.56 6.50 15.18
CA GLU A 29 4.72 5.10 15.57
C GLU A 29 4.43 4.89 17.06
N ALA A 30 3.56 3.92 17.36
CA ALA A 30 3.01 3.64 18.68
C ALA A 30 3.38 2.23 19.15
N LYS A 31 4.68 1.94 19.28
CA LYS A 31 5.20 0.61 19.67
C LYS A 31 4.58 0.04 20.95
N LYS A 32 4.13 0.91 21.86
CA LYS A 32 3.45 0.52 23.12
C LYS A 32 2.13 -0.22 22.88
N LEU A 33 1.46 0.04 21.76
CA LEU A 33 0.16 -0.55 21.41
C LEU A 33 0.30 -1.86 20.63
N THR A 34 1.47 -2.15 20.08
CA THR A 34 1.75 -3.39 19.33
C THR A 34 1.32 -4.68 20.06
N PRO A 35 1.51 -4.84 21.39
CA PRO A 35 1.06 -6.03 22.11
C PRO A 35 -0.47 -6.21 22.15
N GLU A 36 -1.24 -5.15 21.91
CA GLU A 36 -2.71 -5.17 21.94
C GLU A 36 -3.34 -5.78 20.68
N PHE A 37 -2.53 -6.12 19.67
CA PHE A 37 -3.00 -6.67 18.39
C PHE A 37 -2.50 -8.09 18.13
N PRO A 38 -2.89 -9.11 18.94
CA PRO A 38 -2.51 -10.49 18.74
C PRO A 38 -3.33 -11.12 17.60
N ILE A 39 -2.91 -10.93 16.35
CA ILE A 39 -3.60 -11.52 15.21
C ILE A 39 -3.02 -12.91 14.96
N GLY A 40 -3.74 -13.94 15.44
CA GLY A 40 -3.43 -15.36 15.24
C GLY A 40 -3.68 -16.22 16.49
N LYS A 41 -4.12 -17.47 16.30
CA LYS A 41 -4.43 -18.45 17.38
C LYS A 41 -3.21 -18.85 18.24
N TRP A 42 -2.02 -18.48 17.81
CA TRP A 42 -0.73 -18.71 18.44
C TRP A 42 0.10 -17.49 18.09
N GLY A 43 0.38 -16.62 19.07
CA GLY A 43 1.05 -15.34 18.85
C GLY A 43 2.15 -15.41 17.80
N PHE A 44 2.25 -14.36 16.99
CA PHE A 44 3.23 -14.14 15.92
C PHE A 44 4.42 -15.12 15.96
N ARG A 45 4.62 -15.89 14.89
CA ARG A 45 5.93 -16.56 14.71
C ARG A 45 6.98 -15.45 14.70
N ILE A 46 7.96 -15.60 15.59
CA ILE A 46 9.17 -14.79 15.80
C ILE A 46 9.53 -13.96 14.54
N GLY A 47 9.33 -12.63 14.57
CA GLY A 47 9.90 -11.70 13.58
C GLY A 47 9.06 -10.48 13.16
N GLU A 48 7.73 -10.56 13.14
CA GLU A 48 6.90 -9.56 12.45
C GLU A 48 5.76 -9.05 13.33
N HIS A 49 6.07 -8.06 14.16
CA HIS A 49 5.04 -7.28 14.84
C HIS A 49 4.36 -6.33 13.85
N PRO A 50 3.03 -6.12 13.93
CA PRO A 50 2.36 -5.14 13.10
C PRO A 50 2.92 -3.75 13.40
N LEU A 51 3.09 -2.94 12.35
CA LEU A 51 3.41 -1.53 12.51
C LEU A 51 2.16 -0.82 13.01
N VAL A 52 2.23 -0.23 14.21
CA VAL A 52 1.12 0.55 14.77
C VAL A 52 1.46 2.03 14.71
N LEU A 53 0.57 2.81 14.10
CA LEU A 53 0.63 4.25 14.02
C LEU A 53 -0.55 4.85 14.80
N GLU A 54 -0.31 5.84 15.65
CA GLU A 54 -1.35 6.53 16.41
C GLU A 54 -1.41 8.02 16.06
N LYS A 55 -2.63 8.56 16.05
CA LYS A 55 -2.90 9.99 16.03
C LYS A 55 -4.26 10.26 16.66
N ASP A 56 -4.34 11.23 17.55
CA ASP A 56 -5.56 11.61 18.27
C ASP A 56 -6.22 10.37 18.93
N ASN A 57 -7.42 9.99 18.51
CA ASN A 57 -8.15 8.81 19.02
C ASN A 57 -8.17 7.65 18.01
N ILE A 58 -7.27 7.63 17.02
CA ILE A 58 -7.19 6.63 15.96
C ILE A 58 -5.86 5.86 16.04
N ALA A 59 -5.95 4.54 16.03
CA ALA A 59 -4.82 3.64 15.82
C ALA A 59 -4.96 2.96 14.45
N LEU A 60 -3.94 3.10 13.60
CA LEU A 60 -3.79 2.41 12.34
C LEU A 60 -2.79 1.26 12.52
N VAL A 61 -3.25 0.03 12.30
CA VAL A 61 -2.45 -1.18 12.41
C VAL A 61 -2.13 -1.68 11.01
N ILE A 62 -0.87 -1.61 10.59
CA ILE A 62 -0.42 -2.08 9.28
C ILE A 62 0.19 -3.47 9.42
N ILE A 63 -0.27 -4.39 8.58
CA ILE A 63 0.16 -5.79 8.55
C ILE A 63 0.59 -6.11 7.14
N HIS A 64 1.88 -6.36 6.93
CA HIS A 64 2.32 -7.00 5.70
C HIS A 64 2.10 -8.51 5.78
N ALA A 65 1.42 -9.07 4.78
CA ALA A 65 1.00 -10.47 4.80
C ALA A 65 2.11 -11.46 4.39
N GLU A 66 3.29 -11.00 3.97
CA GLU A 66 4.33 -11.81 3.31
C GLU A 66 3.81 -12.44 1.98
N GLY A 67 3.12 -11.63 1.18
CA GLY A 67 2.61 -11.96 -0.15
C GLY A 67 1.10 -12.22 -0.23
N LYS A 68 0.53 -11.97 -1.41
CA LYS A 68 -0.92 -12.04 -1.68
C LYS A 68 -1.63 -13.32 -1.22
N GLN A 69 -0.97 -14.47 -1.26
CA GLN A 69 -1.53 -15.77 -0.86
C GLN A 69 -1.83 -15.87 0.65
N ARG A 70 -1.23 -15.01 1.48
CA ARG A 70 -1.42 -15.00 2.93
C ARG A 70 -2.44 -13.96 3.40
N ILE A 71 -2.74 -12.94 2.60
CA ILE A 71 -3.78 -11.94 2.89
C ILE A 71 -5.11 -12.60 3.33
N PRO A 72 -5.64 -13.66 2.66
CA PRO A 72 -6.90 -14.27 3.07
C PRO A 72 -6.84 -14.88 4.48
N LYS A 73 -5.67 -15.43 4.86
CA LYS A 73 -5.44 -16.01 6.19
C LYS A 73 -5.36 -14.93 7.26
N VAL A 74 -4.70 -13.81 6.96
CA VAL A 74 -4.64 -12.64 7.85
C VAL A 74 -6.04 -12.07 8.05
N LEU A 75 -6.77 -11.81 6.96
CA LEU A 75 -8.15 -11.30 7.02
C LEU A 75 -9.08 -12.22 7.81
N LYS A 76 -9.01 -13.54 7.57
CA LYS A 76 -9.79 -14.53 8.34
C LYS A 76 -9.45 -14.48 9.82
N SER A 77 -8.18 -14.37 10.17
CA SER A 77 -7.73 -14.28 11.58
C SER A 77 -8.22 -13.00 12.26
N VAL A 78 -8.20 -11.87 11.56
CA VAL A 78 -8.75 -10.60 12.06
C VAL A 78 -10.24 -10.74 12.36
N LEU A 79 -11.02 -11.25 11.39
CA LEU A 79 -12.46 -11.43 11.55
C LEU A 79 -12.80 -12.42 12.68
N ASP A 80 -12.09 -13.55 12.74
CA ASP A 80 -12.26 -14.51 13.83
C ASP A 80 -11.96 -13.89 15.21
N SER A 81 -10.92 -13.05 15.32
CA SER A 81 -10.62 -12.31 16.55
C SER A 81 -11.69 -11.28 16.91
N VAL A 82 -12.28 -10.60 15.93
CA VAL A 82 -13.41 -9.67 16.14
C VAL A 82 -14.64 -10.43 16.64
N LYS A 83 -14.98 -11.54 15.98
CA LYS A 83 -16.11 -12.40 16.37
C LYS A 83 -15.98 -12.96 17.80
N LEU A 84 -14.75 -13.24 18.24
CA LEU A 84 -14.46 -13.70 19.60
C LEU A 84 -14.36 -12.57 20.64
N GLY A 85 -14.51 -11.30 20.23
CA GLY A 85 -14.38 -10.15 21.12
C GLY A 85 -12.94 -9.87 21.57
N LEU A 86 -11.94 -10.47 20.91
CA LEU A 86 -10.52 -10.28 21.23
C LEU A 86 -9.93 -9.01 20.61
N LEU A 87 -10.59 -8.49 19.57
CA LEU A 87 -10.15 -7.33 18.82
C LEU A 87 -11.36 -6.47 18.44
N ASN A 88 -11.25 -5.15 18.59
CA ASN A 88 -12.30 -4.21 18.22
C ASN A 88 -11.85 -3.35 17.04
N VAL A 89 -12.01 -3.86 15.82
CA VAL A 89 -11.63 -3.18 14.57
C VAL A 89 -12.89 -2.67 13.87
N GLU A 90 -12.90 -1.39 13.50
CA GLU A 90 -14.02 -0.79 12.76
C GLU A 90 -13.90 -1.04 11.25
N GLU A 91 -12.70 -0.86 10.72
CA GLU A 91 -12.42 -0.89 9.29
C GLU A 91 -11.14 -1.66 8.97
N VAL A 92 -11.18 -2.44 7.90
CA VAL A 92 -10.05 -3.18 7.36
C VAL A 92 -9.83 -2.75 5.91
N TYR A 93 -8.63 -2.31 5.58
CA TYR A 93 -8.23 -1.94 4.24
C TYR A 93 -7.36 -3.04 3.67
N VAL A 94 -7.80 -3.68 2.60
CA VAL A 94 -7.04 -4.77 1.95
C VAL A 94 -6.41 -4.21 0.69
N VAL A 95 -5.11 -3.94 0.76
CA VAL A 95 -4.33 -3.36 -0.33
C VAL A 95 -3.49 -4.45 -0.98
N ARG A 96 -3.58 -4.54 -2.31
CA ARG A 96 -2.81 -5.52 -3.08
C ARG A 96 -2.49 -5.03 -4.48
N ASP A 97 -1.47 -5.61 -5.10
CA ASP A 97 -1.16 -5.41 -6.51
C ASP A 97 -2.26 -6.05 -7.37
N VAL A 98 -2.57 -5.42 -8.50
CA VAL A 98 -3.60 -5.91 -9.43
C VAL A 98 -2.98 -6.89 -10.41
N ASP A 99 -3.34 -8.16 -10.28
CA ASP A 99 -3.03 -9.16 -11.31
C ASP A 99 -3.95 -8.96 -12.53
N GLU A 100 -3.47 -9.27 -13.74
CA GLU A 100 -4.30 -9.26 -14.95
C GLU A 100 -5.54 -10.14 -14.77
N GLY A 101 -6.73 -9.55 -14.95
CA GLY A 101 -8.01 -10.25 -14.94
C GLY A 101 -8.68 -10.46 -13.57
N ASN A 102 -8.09 -9.98 -12.46
CA ASN A 102 -8.71 -10.09 -11.14
C ASN A 102 -9.10 -8.72 -10.58
N ASP A 103 -10.41 -8.50 -10.43
CA ASP A 103 -10.94 -7.41 -9.65
C ASP A 103 -10.65 -7.65 -8.15
N VAL A 104 -10.02 -6.67 -7.48
CA VAL A 104 -9.59 -6.82 -6.09
C VAL A 104 -10.78 -6.93 -5.14
N PHE A 105 -11.90 -6.28 -5.47
CA PHE A 105 -13.13 -6.38 -4.68
C PHE A 105 -13.72 -7.78 -4.74
N GLU A 106 -13.91 -8.33 -5.95
CA GLU A 106 -14.40 -9.71 -6.14
C GLU A 106 -13.44 -10.74 -5.54
N TRP A 107 -12.13 -10.49 -5.63
CA TRP A 107 -11.12 -11.34 -5.01
C TRP A 107 -11.26 -11.37 -3.49
N VAL A 108 -11.42 -10.22 -2.81
CA VAL A 108 -11.66 -10.19 -1.35
C VAL A 108 -13.00 -10.85 -1.01
N LEU A 109 -14.06 -10.57 -1.77
CA LEU A 109 -15.38 -11.15 -1.55
C LEU A 109 -15.36 -12.68 -1.62
N SER A 110 -14.51 -13.25 -2.48
CA SER A 110 -14.36 -14.70 -2.62
C SER A 110 -13.93 -15.41 -1.33
N PHE A 111 -13.20 -14.73 -0.44
CA PHE A 111 -12.75 -15.29 0.85
C PHE A 111 -13.80 -15.23 1.95
N LEU A 112 -14.85 -14.45 1.71
CA LEU A 112 -15.89 -14.16 2.69
C LEU A 112 -17.20 -14.89 2.34
N ARG A 113 -17.19 -15.79 1.34
CA ARG A 113 -18.37 -16.53 0.88
C ARG A 113 -19.04 -17.39 1.96
N GLU A 114 -18.29 -17.82 2.97
CA GLU A 114 -18.80 -18.58 4.11
C GLU A 114 -19.38 -17.69 5.22
N ARG A 115 -19.31 -16.36 5.06
CA ARG A 115 -19.80 -15.38 6.03
C ARG A 115 -21.03 -14.65 5.49
N GLU A 116 -21.84 -14.13 6.41
CA GLU A 116 -22.88 -13.17 6.04
C GLU A 116 -22.21 -11.86 5.63
N VAL A 117 -22.38 -11.51 4.36
CA VAL A 117 -21.78 -10.31 3.75
C VAL A 117 -22.86 -9.44 3.14
N ARG A 118 -22.70 -8.12 3.28
CA ARG A 118 -23.45 -7.13 2.49
C ARG A 118 -22.48 -6.12 1.89
N VAL A 119 -22.82 -5.57 0.73
CA VAL A 119 -22.05 -4.48 0.12
C VAL A 119 -22.68 -3.15 0.49
N ASP A 120 -21.87 -2.19 0.90
CA ASP A 120 -22.31 -0.86 1.32
C ASP A 120 -21.27 0.18 0.94
N ASN A 121 -21.62 1.06 -0.01
CA ASN A 121 -20.77 2.17 -0.46
C ASN A 121 -19.32 1.75 -0.81
N GLY A 122 -19.16 0.66 -1.56
CA GLY A 122 -17.86 0.12 -1.97
C GLY A 122 -17.10 -0.64 -0.88
N ALA A 123 -17.70 -0.84 0.30
CA ALA A 123 -17.20 -1.71 1.35
C ALA A 123 -17.91 -3.06 1.36
N ILE A 124 -17.19 -4.12 1.74
CA ILE A 124 -17.77 -5.41 2.12
C ILE A 124 -17.97 -5.38 3.63
N VAL A 125 -19.20 -5.47 4.09
CA VAL A 125 -19.55 -5.43 5.51
C VAL A 125 -19.87 -6.84 6.00
N THR A 126 -19.17 -7.27 7.04
CA THR A 126 -19.37 -8.57 7.70
C THR A 126 -18.97 -8.47 9.17
N GLU A 127 -19.70 -9.13 10.07
CA GLU A 127 -19.36 -9.19 11.51
C GLU A 127 -19.14 -7.81 12.17
N GLY A 128 -19.86 -6.78 11.70
CA GLY A 128 -19.72 -5.40 12.20
C GLY A 128 -18.48 -4.65 11.68
N VAL A 129 -17.65 -5.29 10.85
CA VAL A 129 -16.43 -4.71 10.25
C VAL A 129 -16.70 -4.26 8.82
N LYS A 130 -16.19 -3.09 8.42
CA LYS A 130 -16.18 -2.65 7.02
C LYS A 130 -14.85 -2.96 6.37
N ILE A 131 -14.85 -3.72 5.27
CA ILE A 131 -13.66 -4.10 4.54
C ILE A 131 -13.61 -3.31 3.23
N TYR A 132 -12.50 -2.62 2.97
CA TYR A 132 -12.27 -1.81 1.77
C TYR A 132 -11.13 -2.41 0.95
N PRO A 133 -11.45 -3.15 -0.12
CA PRO A 133 -10.46 -3.64 -1.07
C PRO A 133 -9.89 -2.49 -1.91
N TYR A 134 -8.58 -2.47 -2.14
CA TYR A 134 -7.91 -1.49 -2.97
C TYR A 134 -6.82 -2.14 -3.83
N GLY A 135 -6.87 -1.89 -5.13
CA GLY A 135 -5.88 -2.33 -6.11
C GLY A 135 -4.82 -1.29 -6.36
N MET A 136 -3.59 -1.59 -5.95
CA MET A 136 -2.41 -0.76 -6.17
C MET A 136 -2.00 -0.76 -7.65
N GLY A 137 -1.47 0.35 -8.15
CA GLY A 137 -0.96 0.44 -9.52
C GLY A 137 -2.01 0.36 -10.62
N ASN A 138 -3.30 0.53 -10.29
CA ASN A 138 -4.39 0.50 -11.28
C ASN A 138 -4.47 1.79 -12.11
N LEU A 139 -3.43 2.07 -12.88
CA LEU A 139 -3.29 3.25 -13.76
C LEU A 139 -2.59 2.89 -15.07
N THR A 140 -2.58 3.86 -16.00
CA THR A 140 -1.83 3.78 -17.26
C THR A 140 -0.70 4.82 -17.23
N LEU A 141 0.53 4.36 -17.41
CA LEU A 141 1.71 5.22 -17.40
C LEU A 141 1.93 5.90 -18.75
N ASN A 142 1.53 5.26 -19.86
CA ASN A 142 1.72 5.75 -21.23
C ASN A 142 3.18 6.12 -21.54
N GLU A 143 4.13 5.30 -21.08
CA GLU A 143 5.56 5.42 -21.45
C GLU A 143 5.96 4.27 -22.37
N PRO A 144 6.42 4.56 -23.61
CA PRO A 144 6.62 3.52 -24.63
C PRO A 144 7.68 2.49 -24.24
N PHE A 145 8.63 2.87 -23.40
CA PHE A 145 9.76 2.04 -22.98
C PHE A 145 9.50 1.29 -21.67
N VAL A 146 8.31 1.42 -21.05
CA VAL A 146 8.00 0.83 -19.74
C VAL A 146 6.79 -0.11 -19.86
N LYS A 147 6.86 -1.26 -19.20
CA LYS A 147 5.76 -2.22 -19.04
C LYS A 147 4.80 -1.72 -17.98
N GLU A 148 3.51 -1.83 -18.24
CA GLU A 148 2.46 -1.47 -17.28
C GLU A 148 2.10 -2.67 -16.41
N LYS A 149 2.94 -2.96 -15.41
CA LYS A 149 2.60 -3.92 -14.35
C LYS A 149 1.89 -3.18 -13.24
N LYS A 150 0.65 -3.56 -12.91
CA LYS A 150 -0.16 -2.86 -11.91
C LYS A 150 0.28 -3.17 -10.47
N GLU A 151 1.46 -2.69 -10.13
CA GLU A 151 2.12 -2.81 -8.83
C GLU A 151 2.42 -1.41 -8.26
N LEU A 152 2.83 -1.33 -6.99
CA LEU A 152 3.25 -0.07 -6.35
C LEU A 152 4.29 0.69 -7.18
N GLU A 153 5.27 0.00 -7.76
CA GLU A 153 6.32 0.62 -8.56
C GLU A 153 5.80 1.35 -9.80
N LEU A 154 4.69 0.89 -10.40
CA LEU A 154 4.08 1.61 -11.52
C LEU A 154 3.46 2.94 -11.04
N SER A 155 2.88 2.96 -9.84
CA SER A 155 2.42 4.19 -9.20
C SER A 155 3.57 5.16 -8.96
N LEU A 156 4.70 4.67 -8.47
CA LEU A 156 5.89 5.50 -8.25
C LEU A 156 6.52 5.98 -9.57
N ALA A 157 6.53 5.15 -10.62
CA ALA A 157 6.94 5.56 -11.95
C ALA A 157 6.02 6.67 -12.51
N TYR A 158 4.72 6.60 -12.23
CA TYR A 158 3.77 7.64 -12.60
C TYR A 158 4.02 8.95 -11.84
N LEU A 159 4.30 8.89 -10.53
CA LEU A 159 4.72 10.06 -9.77
C LEU A 159 6.02 10.67 -10.34
N ALA A 160 7.00 9.83 -10.68
CA ALA A 160 8.25 10.26 -11.31
C ALA A 160 8.03 10.88 -12.69
N LYS A 161 7.00 10.43 -13.43
CA LYS A 161 6.59 11.05 -14.70
C LYS A 161 6.03 12.44 -14.46
N LEU A 162 5.10 12.59 -13.51
CA LEU A 162 4.53 13.88 -13.14
C LEU A 162 5.60 14.87 -12.66
N ASP A 163 6.59 14.39 -11.90
CA ASP A 163 7.73 15.16 -11.41
C ASP A 163 8.81 15.43 -12.50
N GLY A 164 8.60 14.98 -13.74
CA GLY A 164 9.48 15.25 -14.90
C GLY A 164 10.76 14.40 -14.94
N ILE A 165 10.97 13.49 -14.00
CA ILE A 165 12.14 12.60 -13.95
C ILE A 165 12.17 11.71 -15.20
N LEU A 166 11.04 11.10 -15.57
CA LEU A 166 11.01 10.21 -16.73
C LEU A 166 11.34 10.94 -18.04
N GLU A 167 10.91 12.19 -18.20
CA GLU A 167 11.28 12.99 -19.38
C GLU A 167 12.78 13.28 -19.39
N LYS A 168 13.33 13.71 -18.25
CA LYS A 168 14.77 14.01 -18.09
C LYS A 168 15.65 12.81 -18.43
N TYR A 169 15.24 11.59 -18.08
CA TYR A 169 16.00 10.35 -18.32
C TYR A 169 15.47 9.52 -19.50
N ARG A 170 14.64 10.10 -20.38
CA ARG A 170 14.04 9.39 -21.53
C ARG A 170 15.08 8.74 -22.44
N GLY A 171 16.19 9.43 -22.71
CA GLY A 171 17.30 8.88 -23.51
C GLY A 171 17.90 7.62 -22.89
N SER A 172 18.16 7.66 -21.58
CA SER A 172 18.68 6.50 -20.83
C SER A 172 17.68 5.35 -20.79
N MET A 173 16.39 5.62 -20.57
CA MET A 173 15.35 4.58 -20.60
C MET A 173 15.27 3.89 -21.96
N ARG A 174 15.35 4.66 -23.05
CA ARG A 174 15.35 4.11 -24.41
C ARG A 174 16.54 3.20 -24.64
N ALA A 175 17.75 3.65 -24.30
CA ALA A 175 18.96 2.83 -24.45
C ALA A 175 18.87 1.53 -23.63
N LEU A 176 18.48 1.62 -22.35
CA LEU A 176 18.31 0.44 -21.50
C LEU A 176 17.25 -0.53 -22.03
N SER A 177 16.14 -0.04 -22.55
CA SER A 177 15.12 -0.89 -23.16
C SER A 177 15.63 -1.58 -24.44
N GLN A 178 16.43 -0.89 -25.25
CA GLN A 178 17.06 -1.46 -26.44
C GLN A 178 18.09 -2.53 -26.07
N ASP A 179 18.96 -2.26 -25.09
CA ASP A 179 19.97 -3.20 -24.61
C ASP A 179 19.34 -4.45 -24.00
N LYS A 180 18.22 -4.28 -23.28
CA LYS A 180 17.42 -5.38 -22.73
C LYS A 180 16.67 -6.17 -23.81
N GLY A 181 16.45 -5.59 -24.99
CA GLY A 181 15.60 -6.15 -26.04
C GLY A 181 14.11 -6.19 -25.69
N ASP A 182 13.68 -5.45 -24.68
CA ASP A 182 12.32 -5.47 -24.13
C ASP A 182 12.04 -4.16 -23.36
N LYS A 183 10.78 -3.88 -23.07
CA LYS A 183 10.38 -2.76 -22.21
C LYS A 183 10.92 -2.95 -20.79
N LEU A 184 11.29 -1.83 -20.16
CA LEU A 184 11.66 -1.74 -18.75
C LEU A 184 10.47 -2.11 -17.87
N THR A 185 10.71 -2.85 -16.80
CA THR A 185 9.70 -3.05 -15.75
C THR A 185 9.62 -1.81 -14.87
N PRO A 186 8.52 -1.59 -14.13
CA PRO A 186 8.46 -0.49 -13.15
C PRO A 186 9.61 -0.55 -12.12
N LYS A 187 10.05 -1.74 -11.73
CA LYS A 187 11.25 -1.94 -10.90
C LYS A 187 12.54 -1.44 -11.56
N ASP A 188 12.70 -1.64 -12.87
CA ASP A 188 13.83 -1.07 -13.60
C ASP A 188 13.81 0.48 -13.57
N VAL A 189 12.60 1.08 -13.61
CA VAL A 189 12.42 2.52 -13.47
C VAL A 189 12.81 3.01 -12.06
N MET A 190 12.66 2.19 -11.02
CA MET A 190 13.10 2.55 -9.66
C MET A 190 14.62 2.73 -9.57
N HIS A 191 15.42 2.04 -10.40
CA HIS A 191 16.86 2.30 -10.47
C HIS A 191 17.19 3.66 -11.09
N ILE A 192 16.38 4.13 -12.05
CA ILE A 192 16.52 5.48 -12.60
C ILE A 192 16.13 6.51 -11.54
N LEU A 193 15.07 6.22 -10.78
CA LEU A 193 14.65 7.05 -9.67
C LEU A 193 15.72 7.14 -8.57
N SER A 194 16.42 6.04 -8.26
CA SER A 194 17.50 6.05 -7.26
C SER A 194 18.67 6.92 -7.71
N ILE A 195 19.05 6.86 -8.99
CA ILE A 195 20.07 7.74 -9.58
C ILE A 195 19.61 9.19 -9.52
N ALA A 196 18.37 9.48 -9.93
CA ALA A 196 17.84 10.85 -9.98
C ALA A 196 17.75 11.52 -8.60
N ASN A 197 17.70 10.73 -7.52
CA ASN A 197 17.59 11.20 -6.14
C ASN A 197 18.87 10.96 -5.31
N ASP A 198 20.00 10.63 -5.94
CA ASP A 198 21.26 10.28 -5.25
C ASP A 198 21.02 9.31 -4.08
N TYR A 199 20.23 8.26 -4.31
CA TYR A 199 19.94 7.23 -3.32
C TYR A 199 20.90 6.06 -3.47
N THR A 200 21.71 5.84 -2.43
CA THR A 200 22.73 4.79 -2.36
C THR A 200 22.37 3.68 -1.38
N GLY A 201 21.12 3.63 -0.90
CA GLY A 201 20.68 2.58 0.02
C GLY A 201 20.38 1.27 -0.72
N ASP A 202 20.46 0.16 0.02
CA ASP A 202 20.41 -1.19 -0.58
C ASP A 202 18.98 -1.73 -0.79
N CYS A 203 17.96 -1.02 -0.32
CA CYS A 203 16.57 -1.48 -0.38
C CYS A 203 15.64 -0.48 -1.08
N LEU A 204 14.63 -1.02 -1.77
CA LEU A 204 13.59 -0.24 -2.45
C LEU A 204 12.68 0.49 -1.47
N SER A 205 12.39 -0.09 -0.30
CA SER A 205 11.57 0.59 0.73
C SER A 205 12.16 1.93 1.15
N GLY A 206 13.48 1.99 1.39
CA GLY A 206 14.16 3.25 1.73
C GLY A 206 14.18 4.27 0.58
N LEU A 207 14.22 3.81 -0.67
CA LEU A 207 14.06 4.68 -1.84
C LEU A 207 12.67 5.31 -1.84
N TYR A 208 11.63 4.52 -1.56
CA TYR A 208 10.25 4.98 -1.63
C TYR A 208 9.95 5.96 -0.51
N GLU A 209 10.42 5.68 0.70
CA GLU A 209 10.37 6.60 1.83
C GLU A 209 11.08 7.93 1.51
N LYS A 210 12.30 7.87 0.96
CA LYS A 210 13.06 9.07 0.57
C LYS A 210 12.32 9.87 -0.49
N TYR A 211 11.85 9.20 -1.54
CA TYR A 211 11.22 9.89 -2.67
C TYR A 211 9.89 10.54 -2.25
N ILE A 212 9.01 9.82 -1.55
CA ILE A 212 7.78 10.40 -1.01
C ILE A 212 8.09 11.53 -0.03
N GLY A 213 9.10 11.37 0.84
CA GLY A 213 9.57 12.43 1.74
C GLY A 213 9.97 13.72 1.00
N ILE A 214 10.76 13.59 -0.08
CA ILE A 214 11.13 14.69 -0.97
C ILE A 214 9.87 15.34 -1.56
N MET A 215 8.95 14.55 -2.10
CA MET A 215 7.74 15.06 -2.74
C MET A 215 6.84 15.83 -1.77
N ILE A 216 6.72 15.38 -0.52
CA ILE A 216 5.94 16.09 0.52
C ILE A 216 6.51 17.47 0.82
N HIS A 217 7.84 17.63 0.80
CA HIS A 217 8.50 18.89 1.16
C HIS A 217 8.68 19.81 -0.03
N ARG A 218 9.01 19.26 -1.20
CA ARG A 218 9.34 20.01 -2.41
C ARG A 218 8.12 20.33 -3.27
N ASN A 219 7.17 19.39 -3.36
CA ASN A 219 6.07 19.49 -4.32
C ASN A 219 4.80 18.77 -3.82
N ARG A 220 4.29 19.24 -2.66
CA ARG A 220 3.12 18.65 -2.00
C ARG A 220 1.89 18.61 -2.91
N GLU A 221 1.64 19.66 -3.67
CA GLU A 221 0.51 19.73 -4.60
C GLU A 221 0.57 18.63 -5.66
N LEU A 222 1.74 18.39 -6.25
CA LEU A 222 1.94 17.32 -7.21
C LEU A 222 1.76 15.93 -6.58
N LEU A 223 2.19 15.75 -5.33
CA LEU A 223 1.92 14.50 -4.61
C LEU A 223 0.43 14.29 -4.34
N ILE A 224 -0.31 15.32 -3.92
CA ILE A 224 -1.77 15.22 -3.72
C ILE A 224 -2.48 14.91 -5.04
N ARG A 225 -2.09 15.58 -6.13
CA ARG A 225 -2.57 15.29 -7.47
C ARG A 225 -2.32 13.82 -7.85
N PHE A 226 -1.09 13.33 -7.65
CA PHE A 226 -0.75 11.93 -7.88
C PHE A 226 -1.65 10.99 -7.08
N LEU A 227 -1.78 11.21 -5.76
CA LEU A 227 -2.59 10.37 -4.88
C LEU A 227 -4.07 10.35 -5.32
N SER A 228 -4.58 11.48 -5.84
CA SER A 228 -5.91 11.56 -6.42
C SER A 228 -6.03 10.78 -7.73
N GLU A 229 -5.08 10.92 -8.65
CA GLU A 229 -5.10 10.26 -9.96
C GLU A 229 -4.96 8.73 -9.86
N VAL A 230 -4.28 8.22 -8.83
CA VAL A 230 -4.20 6.78 -8.54
C VAL A 230 -5.30 6.28 -7.59
N ASN A 231 -6.28 7.13 -7.28
CA ASN A 231 -7.40 6.84 -6.39
C ASN A 231 -7.00 6.39 -4.97
N LEU A 232 -5.80 6.76 -4.52
CA LEU A 232 -5.29 6.46 -3.17
C LEU A 232 -5.69 7.54 -2.16
N LEU A 233 -5.88 8.79 -2.59
CA LEU A 233 -6.26 9.89 -1.71
C LEU A 233 -7.59 9.61 -0.97
N PRO A 234 -8.68 9.19 -1.62
CA PRO A 234 -9.94 8.90 -0.91
C PRO A 234 -9.81 7.75 0.09
N LEU A 235 -8.94 6.77 -0.20
CA LEU A 235 -8.64 5.67 0.70
C LEU A 235 -7.92 6.17 1.96
N LEU A 236 -6.89 7.00 1.78
CA LEU A 236 -6.13 7.60 2.87
C LEU A 236 -7.01 8.53 3.73
N GLU A 237 -7.82 9.39 3.11
CA GLU A 237 -8.76 10.27 3.81
C GLU A 237 -9.72 9.47 4.69
N ARG A 238 -10.23 8.34 4.17
CA ARG A 238 -11.06 7.43 4.96
C ARG A 238 -10.29 6.77 6.11
N MET A 239 -9.04 6.34 5.89
CA MET A 239 -8.21 5.73 6.94
C MET A 239 -8.01 6.69 8.10
N VAL A 240 -7.70 7.97 7.82
CA VAL A 240 -7.27 8.91 8.86
C VAL A 240 -8.38 9.53 9.70
N GLY A 241 -9.65 9.24 9.40
CA GLY A 241 -10.78 9.64 10.27
C GLY A 241 -11.84 10.42 9.55
#